data_AF-A0A1E8FN75-F1
#
_entry.id   AF-A0A1E8FN75-F1
#
_cell.length_a   1.000
_cell.length_b   1.000
_cell.length_c   1.000
_cell.angle_alpha   90.00
_cell.angle_beta   90.00
_cell.angle_gamma   90.00
#
_symmetry.space_group_name_H-M   'P 1'
#
loop_
_entity.id
_entity.type
_entity.pdbx_description
1 polymer ?
#
loop_
_entity_poly.entity_id
_entity_poly.type
_entity_poly.pdbx_seq_one_letter_code
_entity_poly.pdbx_strand_id
1 'polypeptide(L)'
;MTTVYDVTTWSVPGNPSATPYNDIGLIINSIIADIKAQQSNQASKPGAVIYIPPGDYSLKTRVNVDVSYLTIRGSGHGFTSLSIRYNAGNTSGWHEINPGGSRVRVENTDGNGEAFRVFRTGDPRLSGVVFENFCLDGVSFGSNQNSYVNGKTGILFDSANDACRVEGMGMVYLEHGVVVRDADALSVSGNFLAENGTCVKLIGSGQASKVTDNLIGAGYVGFSIFAENHWGLLVSGNNVFPRGKSSVHFKGCTRSSITANRFHAFYPGMVHFEGACTENLVGANHFLRQMEPFDPLKPYNNGLDDLFGLVHIEGGSNTVTGNHFSYDVPAASVRPSGATPTIILVASGNNNYIAANNTVSAVAVKAVVLDSATTGTKVLDSATQAQFEPYQSSYSFRATP
;
A
#
# COMPACT_ATOMS: atom_id res chain seq x y z
N MET A 1 3.35 30.52 23.02
CA MET A 1 3.58 29.17 22.50
C MET A 1 3.05 29.16 21.07
N THR A 2 3.95 29.01 20.10
CA THR A 2 3.58 28.88 18.69
C THR A 2 3.17 27.43 18.44
N THR A 3 2.04 27.21 17.78
CA THR A 3 1.53 25.88 17.45
C THR A 3 1.20 25.73 15.97
N VAL A 4 1.43 26.77 15.17
CA VAL A 4 1.24 26.77 13.72
C VAL A 4 2.49 27.38 13.09
N TYR A 5 3.10 26.64 12.19
CA TYR A 5 4.32 27.01 11.50
C TYR A 5 4.10 26.92 9.99
N ASP A 6 4.72 27.81 9.22
CA ASP A 6 4.82 27.72 7.77
C ASP A 6 6.31 27.57 7.41
N VAL A 7 6.64 26.53 6.65
CA VAL A 7 8.02 26.22 6.27
C VAL A 7 8.70 27.34 5.47
N THR A 8 7.91 28.20 4.80
CA THR A 8 8.42 29.31 3.97
C THR A 8 8.72 30.57 4.77
N THR A 9 8.18 30.70 5.98
CA THR A 9 8.41 31.85 6.86
C THR A 9 9.34 31.54 8.03
N TRP A 10 9.66 30.27 8.27
CA TRP A 10 10.56 29.86 9.34
C TRP A 10 12.02 30.22 9.02
N SER A 11 12.67 30.93 9.94
CA SER A 11 14.11 31.21 9.89
C SER A 11 14.83 30.33 10.90
N VAL A 12 15.75 29.50 10.43
CA VAL A 12 16.50 28.58 11.29
C VAL A 12 17.47 29.37 12.18
N PRO A 13 17.39 29.25 13.51
CA PRO A 13 18.32 29.92 14.42
C PRO A 13 19.78 29.57 14.09
N GLY A 14 20.61 30.59 13.88
CA GLY A 14 22.02 30.41 13.53
C GLY A 14 22.30 29.99 12.08
N ASN A 15 21.27 29.83 11.24
CA ASN A 15 21.41 29.52 9.81
C ASN A 15 20.36 30.25 8.96
N PRO A 16 20.46 31.58 8.81
CA PRO A 16 19.45 32.38 8.10
C PRO A 16 19.40 32.10 6.58
N SER A 17 20.43 31.46 6.02
CA SER A 17 20.47 31.02 4.62
C SER A 17 19.70 29.73 4.35
N ALA A 18 19.28 29.00 5.39
CA ALA A 18 18.47 27.81 5.22
C ALA A 18 17.09 28.18 4.68
N THR A 19 16.68 27.54 3.58
CA THR A 19 15.37 27.72 2.97
C THR A 19 14.73 26.36 2.73
N PRO A 20 13.38 26.26 2.74
CA PRO A 20 12.71 25.00 2.44
C PRO A 20 12.92 24.56 0.98
N TYR A 21 13.25 25.49 0.09
CA TYR A 21 13.56 25.19 -1.31
C TYR A 21 14.88 24.43 -1.47
N ASN A 22 15.84 24.64 -0.57
CA ASN A 22 17.12 23.93 -0.57
C ASN A 22 17.10 22.67 0.31
N ASP A 23 16.54 22.75 1.52
CA ASP A 23 16.38 21.60 2.42
C ASP A 23 15.22 21.81 3.41
N ILE A 24 14.00 21.45 2.99
CA ILE A 24 12.82 21.48 3.85
C ILE A 24 12.95 20.55 5.06
N GLY A 25 13.75 19.48 4.95
CA GLY A 25 13.98 18.57 6.06
C GLY A 25 14.67 19.25 7.24
N LEU A 26 15.68 20.07 6.95
CA LEU A 26 16.35 20.92 7.94
C LEU A 26 15.38 21.94 8.56
N ILE A 27 14.52 22.56 7.75
CA ILE A 27 13.50 23.52 8.23
C ILE A 27 12.54 22.83 9.22
N ILE A 28 11.98 21.68 8.84
CA ILE A 28 11.00 20.97 9.67
C ILE A 28 11.65 20.47 10.97
N ASN A 29 12.88 19.91 10.91
CA ASN A 29 13.61 19.52 12.11
C ASN A 29 13.87 20.71 13.05
N SER A 30 14.18 21.89 12.51
CA SER A 30 14.35 23.11 13.30
C SER A 30 13.03 23.56 13.96
N ILE A 31 11.90 23.41 13.27
CA ILE A 31 10.57 23.69 13.84
C ILE A 31 10.24 22.71 14.97
N ILE A 32 10.52 21.41 14.79
CA ILE A 32 10.32 20.38 15.82
C ILE A 32 11.17 20.69 17.06
N ALA A 33 12.41 21.15 16.88
CA ALA A 33 13.26 21.59 17.99
C ALA A 33 12.65 22.78 18.77
N ASP A 34 12.08 23.76 18.08
CA ASP A 34 11.39 24.89 18.69
C ASP A 34 10.12 24.45 19.45
N ILE A 35 9.31 23.58 18.86
CA ILE A 35 8.13 22.97 19.53
C ILE A 35 8.55 22.33 20.85
N LYS A 36 9.63 21.52 20.85
CA LYS A 36 10.14 20.86 22.05
C LYS A 36 10.65 21.84 23.09
N ALA A 37 11.30 22.93 22.67
CA ALA A 37 11.77 23.97 23.58
C ALA A 37 10.61 24.71 24.27
N GLN A 38 9.52 24.98 23.54
CA GLN A 38 8.36 25.67 24.07
C GLN A 38 7.42 24.76 24.88
N GLN A 39 7.36 23.46 24.57
CA GLN A 39 6.46 22.48 25.18
C GLN A 39 7.21 21.53 26.12
N SER A 40 7.92 22.08 27.11
CA SER A 40 8.73 21.30 28.06
C SER A 40 7.91 20.64 29.17
N ASN A 41 6.78 21.24 29.56
CA ASN A 41 5.91 20.71 30.61
C ASN A 41 5.12 19.48 30.10
N GLN A 42 5.28 18.33 30.75
CA GLN A 42 4.59 17.08 30.42
C GLN A 42 3.05 17.22 30.36
N ALA A 43 2.46 18.05 31.21
CA ALA A 43 1.02 18.29 31.24
C ALA A 43 0.53 19.22 30.10
N SER A 44 1.44 19.81 29.33
CA SER A 44 1.12 20.81 28.30
C SER A 44 1.99 20.62 27.04
N LYS A 45 1.80 19.48 26.37
CA LYS A 45 2.38 19.18 25.05
C LYS A 45 1.30 19.02 23.99
N PRO A 46 0.61 20.11 23.57
CA PRO A 46 -0.48 20.03 22.61
C PRO A 46 -0.05 19.61 21.19
N GLY A 47 1.26 19.53 20.90
CA GLY A 47 1.74 19.34 19.54
C GLY A 47 1.66 20.63 18.73
N ALA A 48 1.67 20.51 17.41
CA ALA A 48 1.65 21.66 16.50
C ALA A 48 1.23 21.24 15.09
N VAL A 49 1.02 22.24 14.24
CA VAL A 49 0.80 22.11 12.80
C VAL A 49 1.98 22.73 12.05
N ILE A 50 2.56 21.98 11.12
CA ILE A 50 3.56 22.47 10.16
C ILE A 50 2.92 22.46 8.78
N TYR A 51 2.74 23.65 8.21
CA TYR A 51 2.15 23.86 6.90
C TYR A 51 3.23 23.95 5.82
N ILE A 52 3.02 23.21 4.73
CA ILE A 52 3.82 23.22 3.51
C ILE A 52 2.95 23.85 2.40
N PRO A 53 3.15 25.12 2.04
CA PRO A 53 2.43 25.72 0.91
C PRO A 53 2.66 24.95 -0.41
N PRO A 54 1.84 25.17 -1.45
CA PRO A 54 2.18 24.68 -2.78
C PRO A 54 3.53 25.23 -3.25
N GLY A 55 4.41 24.35 -3.73
CA GLY A 55 5.78 24.70 -4.07
C GLY A 55 6.66 23.48 -4.26
N ASP A 56 7.92 23.74 -4.62
CA ASP A 56 8.92 22.76 -5.00
C ASP A 56 10.07 22.74 -3.97
N TYR A 57 10.04 21.77 -3.07
CA TYR A 57 10.93 21.71 -1.91
C TYR A 57 11.87 20.52 -2.00
N SER A 58 13.19 20.76 -1.96
CA SER A 58 14.18 19.67 -1.82
C SER A 58 14.23 19.22 -0.36
N LEU A 59 14.17 17.91 -0.10
CA LEU A 59 14.43 17.30 1.19
C LEU A 59 15.74 16.52 1.12
N LYS A 60 16.77 17.05 1.77
CA LYS A 60 18.13 16.50 1.77
C LYS A 60 18.45 15.83 3.10
N THR A 61 17.89 16.38 4.18
CA THR A 61 18.00 15.86 5.54
C THR A 61 16.72 15.15 5.95
N ARG A 62 16.80 13.92 6.47
CA ARG A 62 15.64 13.21 7.02
C ARG A 62 14.99 14.00 8.15
N VAL A 63 13.66 14.07 8.15
CA VAL A 63 12.88 14.63 9.26
C VAL A 63 12.68 13.57 10.34
N ASN A 64 13.03 13.89 11.59
CA ASN A 64 12.74 13.02 12.74
C ASN A 64 11.56 13.60 13.54
N VAL A 65 10.44 12.89 13.54
CA VAL A 65 9.23 13.23 14.30
C VAL A 65 9.21 12.43 15.59
N ASP A 66 9.48 13.08 16.72
CA ASP A 66 9.53 12.48 18.06
C ASP A 66 8.52 13.13 19.05
N VAL A 67 7.57 13.90 18.52
CA VAL A 67 6.50 14.58 19.26
C VAL A 67 5.13 14.05 18.85
N SER A 68 4.26 13.82 19.83
CA SER A 68 2.86 13.43 19.60
C SER A 68 2.05 14.64 19.10
N TYR A 69 0.91 14.36 18.47
CA TYR A 69 -0.04 15.38 18.00
C TYR A 69 0.55 16.38 16.99
N LEU A 70 1.63 15.99 16.30
CA LEU A 70 2.19 16.79 15.21
C LEU A 70 1.40 16.52 13.92
N THR A 71 0.89 17.58 13.32
CA THR A 71 0.31 17.55 11.98
C THR A 71 1.28 18.19 10.99
N ILE A 72 1.69 17.46 9.96
CA ILE A 72 2.42 18.01 8.82
C ILE A 72 1.46 17.99 7.64
N ARG A 73 1.08 19.18 7.14
CA ARG A 73 0.04 19.29 6.12
C ARG A 73 0.43 20.21 4.97
N GLY A 74 -0.14 19.94 3.80
CA GLY A 74 -0.05 20.82 2.63
C GLY A 74 -1.41 21.24 2.09
N SER A 75 -1.40 21.59 0.80
CA SER A 75 -2.57 22.07 0.04
C SER A 75 -2.75 21.36 -1.30
N GLY A 76 -2.20 20.15 -1.45
CA GLY A 76 -2.48 19.30 -2.61
C GLY A 76 -1.55 18.11 -2.75
N HIS A 77 -2.14 16.96 -3.09
CA HIS A 77 -1.44 15.69 -3.35
C HIS A 77 -0.56 15.71 -4.61
N GLY A 78 -0.85 16.59 -5.58
CA GLY A 78 0.11 16.96 -6.63
C GLY A 78 0.58 15.85 -7.58
N PHE A 79 -0.15 14.75 -7.70
CA PHE A 79 0.27 13.61 -8.52
C PHE A 79 0.26 13.93 -10.02
N THR A 80 1.33 13.53 -10.72
CA THR A 80 1.35 13.33 -12.17
C THR A 80 2.22 12.12 -12.49
N SER A 81 1.99 11.46 -13.62
CA SER A 81 2.67 10.21 -13.96
C SER A 81 4.11 10.45 -14.42
N LEU A 82 5.05 10.12 -13.54
CA LEU A 82 6.47 10.13 -13.87
C LEU A 82 6.83 8.93 -14.74
N SER A 83 6.15 7.79 -14.58
CA SER A 83 6.34 6.60 -15.42
C SER A 83 6.03 6.88 -16.89
N ILE A 84 4.93 7.57 -17.19
CA ILE A 84 4.62 7.97 -18.57
C ILE A 84 5.69 8.94 -19.09
N ARG A 85 6.03 9.98 -18.31
CA ARG A 85 7.07 10.95 -18.69
C ARG A 85 8.39 10.27 -19.05
N TYR A 86 8.89 9.39 -18.18
CA TYR A 86 10.18 8.73 -18.36
C TYR A 86 10.21 7.77 -19.56
N ASN A 87 9.05 7.34 -20.05
CA ASN A 87 8.94 6.47 -21.23
C ASN A 87 8.42 7.21 -22.48
N ALA A 88 8.21 8.54 -22.43
CA ALA A 88 7.63 9.33 -23.53
C ALA A 88 8.63 9.73 -24.63
N GLY A 89 9.94 9.61 -24.37
CA GLY A 89 10.97 10.11 -25.29
C GLY A 89 11.14 11.63 -25.17
N ASN A 90 10.55 12.40 -26.09
CA ASN A 90 10.68 13.86 -26.10
C ASN A 90 9.51 14.55 -25.37
N THR A 91 9.83 15.28 -24.30
CA THR A 91 8.87 16.03 -23.48
C THR A 91 8.98 17.55 -23.65
N SER A 92 9.74 18.05 -24.65
CA SER A 92 9.99 19.50 -24.83
C SER A 92 8.73 20.33 -25.09
N GLY A 93 7.67 19.71 -25.59
CA GLY A 93 6.38 20.37 -25.87
C GLY A 93 5.33 20.17 -24.77
N TRP A 94 5.66 19.53 -23.65
CA TRP A 94 4.71 19.30 -22.57
C TRP A 94 4.52 20.58 -21.73
N HIS A 95 3.31 20.78 -21.20
CA HIS A 95 2.99 21.90 -20.33
C HIS A 95 3.73 21.82 -18.98
N GLU A 96 3.77 20.62 -18.40
CA GLU A 96 4.49 20.32 -17.18
C GLU A 96 5.09 18.92 -17.25
N ILE A 97 6.14 18.71 -16.47
CA ILE A 97 6.90 17.45 -16.48
C ILE A 97 7.13 16.89 -15.08
N ASN A 98 6.68 17.53 -14.01
CA ASN A 98 6.94 17.06 -12.65
C ASN A 98 5.67 17.12 -11.82
N PRO A 99 5.58 16.30 -10.75
CA PRO A 99 4.55 16.45 -9.73
C PRO A 99 4.49 17.90 -9.20
N GLY A 100 3.36 18.27 -8.61
CA GLY A 100 3.10 19.62 -8.10
C GLY A 100 2.47 19.61 -6.71
N GLY A 101 1.56 20.55 -6.46
CA GLY A 101 0.97 20.73 -5.13
C GLY A 101 2.02 21.16 -4.11
N SER A 102 1.91 20.66 -2.87
CA SER A 102 2.93 20.86 -1.83
C SER A 102 4.02 19.80 -2.00
N ARG A 103 4.90 19.95 -2.99
CA ARG A 103 5.85 18.91 -3.42
C ARG A 103 7.14 18.90 -2.63
N VAL A 104 7.37 17.79 -1.95
CA VAL A 104 8.63 17.45 -1.29
C VAL A 104 9.37 16.42 -2.16
N ARG A 105 10.45 16.85 -2.78
CA ARG A 105 11.39 15.99 -3.51
C ARG A 105 12.31 15.29 -2.52
N VAL A 106 12.16 13.98 -2.40
CA VAL A 106 12.97 13.15 -1.52
C VAL A 106 14.33 12.91 -2.18
N GLU A 107 15.31 13.74 -1.83
CA GLU A 107 16.69 13.66 -2.35
C GLU A 107 17.60 12.89 -1.40
N ASN A 108 17.40 13.03 -0.08
CA ASN A 108 18.05 12.23 0.97
C ASN A 108 19.57 12.08 0.80
N THR A 109 20.26 13.21 0.81
CA THR A 109 21.72 13.25 0.68
C THR A 109 22.46 13.10 2.02
N ASP A 110 21.73 12.87 3.12
CA ASP A 110 22.25 12.70 4.48
C ASP A 110 22.60 11.25 4.84
N GLY A 111 22.48 10.33 3.89
CA GLY A 111 22.76 8.90 4.07
C GLY A 111 21.60 8.07 4.62
N ASN A 112 20.43 8.68 4.85
CA ASN A 112 19.21 7.96 5.24
C ASN A 112 18.28 7.71 4.04
N GLY A 113 17.41 6.71 4.13
CA GLY A 113 16.46 6.37 3.05
C GLY A 113 15.10 7.04 3.19
N GLU A 114 14.72 7.47 4.40
CA GLU A 114 13.37 7.97 4.70
C GLU A 114 13.29 9.49 4.61
N ALA A 115 12.22 10.05 4.04
CA ALA A 115 11.96 11.48 4.11
C ALA A 115 11.50 11.88 5.52
N PHE A 116 10.53 11.14 6.06
CA PHE A 116 10.01 11.31 7.42
C PHE A 116 10.16 10.01 8.21
N ARG A 117 10.83 10.07 9.35
CA ARG A 117 10.89 8.99 10.34
C ARG A 117 10.18 9.42 11.62
N VAL A 118 9.11 8.72 11.97
CA VAL A 118 8.35 8.88 13.21
C VAL A 118 8.88 7.88 14.22
N PHE A 119 9.56 8.35 15.25
CA PHE A 119 10.25 7.47 16.20
C PHE A 119 10.39 8.13 17.57
N ARG A 120 10.02 7.39 18.62
CA ARG A 120 10.35 7.72 20.02
C ARG A 120 10.49 6.44 20.85
N THR A 121 11.42 6.44 21.79
CA THR A 121 11.55 5.38 22.80
C THR A 121 10.83 5.77 24.10
N GLY A 122 10.51 4.77 24.93
CA GLY A 122 9.84 4.98 26.22
C GLY A 122 8.34 5.26 26.11
N ASP A 123 7.74 5.58 27.26
CA ASP A 123 6.30 5.77 27.38
C ASP A 123 5.87 7.26 27.35
N PRO A 124 4.66 7.56 26.85
CA PRO A 124 3.76 6.66 26.12
C PRO A 124 4.23 6.43 24.66
N ARG A 125 3.57 5.53 23.93
CA ARG A 125 3.65 5.42 22.45
C ARG A 125 3.43 6.78 21.78
N LEU A 126 3.96 6.98 20.57
CA LEU A 126 3.65 8.18 19.79
C LEU A 126 2.19 8.13 19.33
N SER A 127 1.40 9.13 19.71
CA SER A 127 0.00 9.20 19.33
C SER A 127 -0.35 10.40 18.47
N GLY A 128 -1.35 10.24 17.60
CA GLY A 128 -2.01 11.34 16.90
C GLY A 128 -1.11 12.13 15.95
N VAL A 129 -0.04 11.53 15.43
CA VAL A 129 0.75 12.15 14.35
C VAL A 129 -0.05 12.05 13.05
N VAL A 130 -0.13 13.16 12.32
CA VAL A 130 -0.93 13.28 11.09
C VAL A 130 -0.06 13.80 9.95
N PHE A 131 -0.11 13.11 8.81
CA PHE A 131 0.40 13.61 7.53
C PHE A 131 -0.78 13.82 6.58
N GLU A 132 -0.92 15.04 6.06
CA GLU A 132 -2.14 15.43 5.33
C GLU A 132 -1.89 16.25 4.06
N ASN A 133 -2.42 15.82 2.92
CA ASN A 133 -2.62 16.67 1.73
C ASN A 133 -1.34 17.35 1.17
N PHE A 134 -0.22 16.62 1.11
CA PHE A 134 0.99 17.05 0.41
C PHE A 134 1.59 15.93 -0.44
N CYS A 135 2.58 16.27 -1.27
CA CYS A 135 3.19 15.36 -2.23
C CYS A 135 4.60 14.93 -1.77
N LEU A 136 4.86 13.63 -1.78
CA LEU A 136 6.20 13.04 -1.64
C LEU A 136 6.62 12.39 -2.95
N ASP A 137 7.68 12.94 -3.53
CA ASP A 137 8.20 12.55 -4.83
C ASP A 137 9.62 11.99 -4.69
N GLY A 138 9.81 10.70 -5.00
CA GLY A 138 11.12 10.05 -5.00
C GLY A 138 12.03 10.44 -6.18
N VAL A 139 11.54 11.29 -7.07
CA VAL A 139 12.22 11.92 -8.21
C VAL A 139 12.55 10.95 -9.35
N SER A 140 13.26 9.86 -9.07
CA SER A 140 13.85 8.96 -10.06
C SER A 140 14.09 7.57 -9.47
N PHE A 141 13.93 6.53 -10.29
CA PHE A 141 14.36 5.15 -9.97
C PHE A 141 15.81 4.83 -10.40
N GLY A 142 16.60 5.86 -10.69
CA GLY A 142 18.00 5.73 -11.08
C GLY A 142 18.18 5.49 -12.59
N SER A 143 19.08 4.58 -12.95
CA SER A 143 19.40 4.31 -14.37
C SER A 143 18.28 3.59 -15.11
N ASN A 144 17.51 2.75 -14.42
CA ASN A 144 16.32 2.12 -14.95
C ASN A 144 15.08 2.75 -14.30
N GLN A 145 14.41 3.65 -15.03
CA GLN A 145 13.21 4.34 -14.56
C GLN A 145 11.99 3.43 -14.37
N ASN A 146 12.07 2.16 -14.78
CA ASN A 146 11.03 1.15 -14.60
C ASN A 146 11.41 0.11 -13.53
N SER A 147 12.50 0.31 -12.77
CA SER A 147 12.99 -0.67 -11.79
C SER A 147 12.16 -0.71 -10.50
N TYR A 148 11.49 0.39 -10.16
CA TYR A 148 10.80 0.60 -8.88
C TYR A 148 11.71 0.60 -7.63
N VAL A 149 13.02 0.76 -7.82
CA VAL A 149 14.03 0.68 -6.76
C VAL A 149 14.84 1.98 -6.73
N ASN A 150 14.94 2.61 -5.57
CA ASN A 150 15.79 3.78 -5.33
C ASN A 150 16.21 3.98 -3.87
N GLY A 151 15.88 3.04 -2.97
CA GLY A 151 16.18 3.10 -1.55
C GLY A 151 15.38 4.15 -0.77
N LYS A 152 14.40 4.83 -1.40
CA LYS A 152 13.68 5.94 -0.78
C LYS A 152 12.36 5.50 -0.17
N THR A 153 12.13 5.95 1.06
CA THR A 153 10.86 5.81 1.78
C THR A 153 10.22 7.17 2.01
N GLY A 154 8.93 7.31 1.71
CA GLY A 154 8.18 8.54 2.00
C GLY A 154 8.03 8.74 3.51
N ILE A 155 7.25 7.87 4.15
CA ILE A 155 6.98 7.93 5.59
C ILE A 155 7.28 6.58 6.23
N LEU A 156 8.13 6.59 7.26
CA LEU A 156 8.38 5.45 8.14
C LEU A 156 7.93 5.77 9.56
N PHE A 157 6.96 5.04 10.08
CA PHE A 157 6.72 4.95 11.52
C PHE A 157 7.54 3.79 12.08
N ASP A 158 8.61 4.10 12.81
CA ASP A 158 9.64 3.17 13.24
C ASP A 158 9.53 2.80 14.73
N SER A 159 8.45 3.20 15.38
CA SER A 159 8.11 2.82 16.76
C SER A 159 6.61 2.57 16.88
N ALA A 160 6.23 1.81 17.91
CA ALA A 160 4.82 1.59 18.24
C ALA A 160 4.07 2.93 18.35
N ASN A 161 2.91 2.98 17.70
CA ASN A 161 2.16 4.21 17.51
C ASN A 161 0.65 3.96 17.65
N ASP A 162 -0.09 5.03 17.94
CA ASP A 162 -1.52 4.97 18.24
C ASP A 162 -2.28 6.14 17.61
N ALA A 163 -3.42 5.87 16.98
CA ALA A 163 -4.31 6.86 16.39
C ALA A 163 -3.62 7.81 15.38
N CYS A 164 -2.55 7.35 14.73
CA CYS A 164 -1.86 8.08 13.67
C CYS A 164 -2.67 8.08 12.37
N ARG A 165 -2.45 9.10 11.52
CA ARG A 165 -3.18 9.26 10.27
C ARG A 165 -2.27 9.65 9.10
N VAL A 166 -2.54 9.06 7.95
CA VAL A 166 -1.95 9.42 6.65
C VAL A 166 -3.11 9.64 5.68
N GLU A 167 -3.37 10.91 5.33
CA GLU A 167 -4.62 11.32 4.70
C GLU A 167 -4.42 12.27 3.51
N GLY A 168 -5.14 12.05 2.41
CA GLY A 168 -5.09 12.97 1.26
C GLY A 168 -3.71 13.09 0.58
N MET A 169 -2.76 12.20 0.88
CA MET A 169 -1.38 12.29 0.42
C MET A 169 -1.23 11.93 -1.05
N GLY A 170 -0.25 12.53 -1.72
CA GLY A 170 0.26 12.05 -3.00
C GLY A 170 1.65 11.47 -2.83
N MET A 171 1.87 10.22 -3.23
CA MET A 171 3.19 9.59 -3.15
C MET A 171 3.54 8.93 -4.47
N VAL A 172 4.68 9.31 -5.03
CA VAL A 172 5.10 8.94 -6.38
C VAL A 172 6.59 8.65 -6.45
N TYR A 173 6.98 7.63 -7.22
CA TYR A 173 8.38 7.29 -7.51
C TYR A 173 9.25 6.97 -6.28
N LEU A 174 8.64 6.52 -5.19
CA LEU A 174 9.34 6.02 -4.01
C LEU A 174 9.47 4.50 -4.06
N GLU A 175 10.57 3.92 -3.60
CA GLU A 175 10.62 2.46 -3.41
C GLU A 175 9.61 2.02 -2.34
N HIS A 176 9.40 2.83 -1.30
CA HIS A 176 8.38 2.63 -0.28
C HIS A 176 7.57 3.92 -0.05
N GLY A 177 6.25 3.87 -0.23
CA GLY A 177 5.36 4.99 0.09
C GLY A 177 5.26 5.21 1.60
N VAL A 178 4.48 4.34 2.26
CA VAL A 178 4.26 4.35 3.71
C VAL A 178 4.63 3.01 4.31
N VAL A 179 5.48 3.04 5.34
CA VAL A 179 5.81 1.89 6.18
C VAL A 179 5.42 2.21 7.62
N VAL A 180 4.62 1.36 8.25
CA VAL A 180 4.17 1.55 9.64
C VAL A 180 4.47 0.31 10.45
N ARG A 181 5.29 0.45 11.50
CA ARG A 181 5.58 -0.61 12.45
C ARG A 181 4.66 -0.52 13.67
N ASP A 182 4.17 -1.66 14.15
CA ASP A 182 3.47 -1.79 15.45
C ASP A 182 2.32 -0.78 15.62
N ALA A 183 1.39 -0.82 14.65
CA ALA A 183 0.33 0.17 14.50
C ALA A 183 -0.92 -0.17 15.33
N ASP A 184 -1.44 0.82 16.06
CA ASP A 184 -2.68 0.74 16.81
C ASP A 184 -3.64 1.84 16.34
N ALA A 185 -4.88 1.48 16.03
CA ALA A 185 -5.91 2.43 15.57
C ALA A 185 -5.46 3.37 14.43
N LEU A 186 -4.55 2.91 13.56
CA LEU A 186 -4.03 3.66 12.41
C LEU A 186 -5.12 3.90 11.36
N SER A 187 -5.11 5.08 10.75
CA SER A 187 -5.90 5.40 9.54
C SER A 187 -5.00 5.77 8.37
N VAL A 188 -5.02 4.98 7.30
CA VAL A 188 -4.46 5.34 5.99
C VAL A 188 -5.62 5.52 5.02
N SER A 189 -6.00 6.77 4.73
CA SER A 189 -7.21 7.01 3.93
C SER A 189 -7.22 8.19 2.98
N GLY A 190 -7.93 8.05 1.85
CA GLY A 190 -8.10 9.14 0.89
C GLY A 190 -6.83 9.51 0.13
N ASN A 191 -5.83 8.62 0.07
CA ASN A 191 -4.54 8.91 -0.53
C ASN A 191 -4.47 8.50 -2.01
N PHE A 192 -3.55 9.12 -2.75
CA PHE A 192 -3.11 8.69 -4.08
C PHE A 192 -1.66 8.19 -3.98
N LEU A 193 -1.47 6.86 -3.90
CA LEU A 193 -0.17 6.21 -3.74
C LEU A 193 0.12 5.39 -5.00
N ALA A 194 0.83 5.96 -5.96
CA ALA A 194 1.03 5.28 -7.24
C ALA A 194 2.44 5.45 -7.79
N GLU A 195 2.86 4.51 -8.63
CA GLU A 195 4.21 4.45 -9.19
C GLU A 195 5.28 4.36 -8.09
N ASN A 196 4.93 3.75 -6.95
CA ASN A 196 5.86 3.39 -5.90
C ASN A 196 6.21 1.91 -6.02
N GLY A 197 7.37 1.49 -5.53
CA GLY A 197 7.70 0.05 -5.46
C GLY A 197 6.70 -0.68 -4.58
N THR A 198 6.58 -0.25 -3.32
CA THR A 198 5.53 -0.64 -2.38
C THR A 198 4.76 0.59 -1.93
N CYS A 199 3.43 0.52 -1.86
CA CYS A 199 2.60 1.68 -1.47
C CYS A 199 2.34 1.73 0.04
N VAL A 200 1.71 0.70 0.60
CA VAL A 200 1.42 0.61 2.06
C VAL A 200 1.99 -0.68 2.62
N LYS A 201 2.79 -0.58 3.69
CA LYS A 201 3.39 -1.73 4.37
C LYS A 201 3.23 -1.61 5.88
N LEU A 202 2.40 -2.47 6.47
CA LEU A 202 2.19 -2.55 7.91
C LEU A 202 2.97 -3.74 8.47
N ILE A 203 3.91 -3.49 9.38
CA ILE A 203 4.94 -4.47 9.80
C ILE A 203 5.07 -4.62 11.32
N GLY A 204 5.69 -5.72 11.74
CA GLY A 204 5.80 -6.10 13.15
C GLY A 204 4.49 -6.72 13.63
N SER A 205 3.56 -5.88 14.07
CA SER A 205 2.22 -6.24 14.53
C SER A 205 1.25 -5.07 14.36
N GLY A 206 -0.04 -5.30 14.60
CA GLY A 206 -0.95 -4.17 14.81
C GLY A 206 -2.39 -4.55 15.06
N GLN A 207 -3.21 -3.55 15.39
CA GLN A 207 -4.60 -3.76 15.74
C GLN A 207 -5.52 -2.60 15.33
N ALA A 208 -6.80 -2.93 15.10
CA ALA A 208 -7.90 -1.98 14.88
C ALA A 208 -7.61 -0.87 13.85
N SER A 209 -6.75 -1.18 12.88
CA SER A 209 -6.26 -0.23 11.89
C SER A 209 -7.14 -0.29 10.63
N LYS A 210 -7.06 0.75 9.80
CA LYS A 210 -7.80 0.80 8.54
C LYS A 210 -6.98 1.37 7.38
N VAL A 211 -7.15 0.77 6.21
CA VAL A 211 -6.65 1.25 4.91
C VAL A 211 -7.87 1.44 4.01
N THR A 212 -8.33 2.68 3.85
CA THR A 212 -9.62 2.96 3.19
C THR A 212 -9.61 4.08 2.16
N ASP A 213 -10.44 3.97 1.13
CA ASP A 213 -10.67 5.07 0.16
C ASP A 213 -9.40 5.56 -0.56
N ASN A 214 -8.43 4.66 -0.78
CA ASN A 214 -7.18 5.00 -1.46
C ASN A 214 -7.20 4.63 -2.95
N LEU A 215 -6.47 5.41 -3.75
CA LEU A 215 -6.05 5.08 -5.11
C LEU A 215 -4.62 4.55 -5.06
N ILE A 216 -4.42 3.27 -5.39
CA ILE A 216 -3.12 2.58 -5.17
C ILE A 216 -2.62 1.88 -6.43
N GLY A 217 -1.36 2.13 -6.82
CA GLY A 217 -0.69 1.42 -7.90
C GLY A 217 0.80 1.20 -7.64
N ALA A 218 1.17 -0.01 -7.21
CA ALA A 218 2.55 -0.36 -6.87
C ALA A 218 3.39 -0.90 -8.06
N GLY A 219 4.64 -1.27 -7.79
CA GLY A 219 5.56 -1.89 -8.74
C GLY A 219 5.56 -3.42 -8.67
N TYR A 220 6.02 -4.07 -9.74
CA TYR A 220 6.02 -5.54 -9.85
C TYR A 220 6.90 -6.26 -8.80
N VAL A 221 7.85 -5.54 -8.18
CA VAL A 221 8.71 -6.04 -7.11
C VAL A 221 8.14 -5.86 -5.70
N GLY A 222 7.09 -5.04 -5.55
CA GLY A 222 6.58 -4.61 -4.25
C GLY A 222 5.07 -4.76 -4.12
N PHE A 223 4.55 -4.34 -2.96
CA PHE A 223 3.16 -4.58 -2.59
C PHE A 223 2.30 -3.33 -2.78
N SER A 224 1.06 -3.50 -3.21
CA SER A 224 0.09 -2.41 -3.13
C SER A 224 -0.29 -2.16 -1.67
N ILE A 225 -0.80 -3.20 -1.00
CA ILE A 225 -1.05 -3.20 0.45
C ILE A 225 -0.44 -4.48 1.03
N PHE A 226 0.43 -4.34 2.03
CA PHE A 226 0.96 -5.45 2.81
C PHE A 226 0.68 -5.24 4.29
N ALA A 227 0.30 -6.31 5.00
CA ALA A 227 0.22 -6.33 6.45
C ALA A 227 0.75 -7.66 7.00
N GLU A 228 1.46 -7.62 8.13
CA GLU A 228 1.83 -8.82 8.89
C GLU A 228 1.37 -8.73 10.34
N ASN A 229 0.94 -9.88 10.89
CA ASN A 229 0.53 -10.06 12.28
C ASN A 229 -0.50 -9.01 12.77
N HIS A 230 -1.38 -8.57 11.87
CA HIS A 230 -2.44 -7.64 12.19
C HIS A 230 -3.71 -8.35 12.69
N TRP A 231 -4.36 -7.74 13.66
CA TRP A 231 -5.65 -8.17 14.20
C TRP A 231 -6.72 -7.11 14.00
N GLY A 232 -7.88 -7.47 13.43
CA GLY A 232 -8.97 -6.51 13.24
C GLY A 232 -8.65 -5.38 12.25
N LEU A 233 -7.83 -5.66 11.22
CA LEU A 233 -7.52 -4.70 10.15
C LEU A 233 -8.70 -4.61 9.17
N LEU A 234 -9.08 -3.38 8.80
CA LEU A 234 -10.08 -3.11 7.75
C LEU A 234 -9.42 -2.56 6.49
N VAL A 235 -9.51 -3.29 5.38
CA VAL A 235 -9.10 -2.84 4.04
C VAL A 235 -10.35 -2.70 3.17
N SER A 236 -10.81 -1.46 2.95
CA SER A 236 -12.12 -1.24 2.30
C SER A 236 -12.21 0.02 1.44
N GLY A 237 -13.00 -0.01 0.38
CA GLY A 237 -13.25 1.16 -0.47
C GLY A 237 -12.04 1.60 -1.31
N ASN A 238 -10.99 0.77 -1.41
CA ASN A 238 -9.80 1.11 -2.19
C ASN A 238 -10.01 0.75 -3.67
N ASN A 239 -9.44 1.57 -4.56
CA ASN A 239 -9.23 1.20 -5.96
C ASN A 239 -7.74 0.93 -6.15
N VAL A 240 -7.39 -0.35 -6.18
CA VAL A 240 -6.03 -0.82 -6.41
C VAL A 240 -5.90 -1.20 -7.86
N PHE A 241 -5.01 -0.53 -8.57
CA PHE A 241 -4.69 -0.76 -9.96
C PHE A 241 -3.25 -1.28 -10.11
N PRO A 242 -2.84 -1.73 -11.31
CA PRO A 242 -1.54 -2.33 -11.52
C PRO A 242 -0.38 -1.38 -11.15
N ARG A 243 0.80 -1.91 -10.86
CA ARG A 243 1.28 -3.28 -11.16
C ARG A 243 1.95 -3.91 -9.96
N GLY A 244 1.40 -3.71 -8.77
CA GLY A 244 1.88 -4.36 -7.55
C GLY A 244 1.99 -5.87 -7.74
N LYS A 245 2.97 -6.51 -7.09
CA LYS A 245 3.09 -7.97 -7.08
C LYS A 245 1.86 -8.67 -6.50
N SER A 246 1.10 -7.94 -5.70
CA SER A 246 -0.24 -8.26 -5.17
C SER A 246 -1.01 -6.96 -4.93
N SER A 247 -2.35 -7.05 -4.90
CA SER A 247 -3.24 -5.96 -4.47
C SER A 247 -3.32 -5.88 -2.94
N VAL A 248 -3.50 -7.03 -2.27
CA VAL A 248 -3.43 -7.14 -0.81
C VAL A 248 -2.66 -8.41 -0.44
N HIS A 249 -1.66 -8.28 0.42
CA HIS A 249 -0.92 -9.40 0.97
C HIS A 249 -0.98 -9.37 2.48
N PHE A 250 -1.54 -10.42 3.08
CA PHE A 250 -1.56 -10.63 4.53
C PHE A 250 -0.62 -11.75 4.90
N LYS A 251 0.19 -11.52 5.92
CA LYS A 251 1.06 -12.54 6.53
C LYS A 251 0.70 -12.74 7.98
N GLY A 252 0.15 -13.90 8.35
CA GLY A 252 -0.28 -14.16 9.73
C GLY A 252 -1.32 -13.16 10.28
N CYS A 253 -2.13 -12.54 9.42
CA CYS A 253 -3.18 -11.60 9.86
C CYS A 253 -4.45 -12.38 10.25
N THR A 254 -5.17 -11.90 11.26
CA THR A 254 -6.34 -12.59 11.78
C THR A 254 -7.51 -11.65 12.03
N ARG A 255 -8.74 -12.18 11.98
CA ARG A 255 -9.98 -11.44 12.27
C ARG A 255 -10.08 -10.10 11.55
N SER A 256 -9.55 -10.04 10.33
CA SER A 256 -9.45 -8.83 9.51
C SER A 256 -10.39 -8.92 8.31
N SER A 257 -10.62 -7.79 7.63
CA SER A 257 -11.58 -7.68 6.53
C SER A 257 -10.96 -7.01 5.32
N ILE A 258 -11.09 -7.64 4.15
CA ILE A 258 -10.78 -7.09 2.83
C ILE A 258 -12.10 -7.03 2.06
N THR A 259 -12.75 -5.87 2.05
CA THR A 259 -14.13 -5.77 1.56
C THR A 259 -14.40 -4.54 0.71
N ALA A 260 -15.32 -4.63 -0.25
CA ALA A 260 -15.77 -3.47 -1.04
C ALA A 260 -14.62 -2.72 -1.75
N ASN A 261 -13.62 -3.45 -2.23
CA ASN A 261 -12.52 -2.89 -3.01
C ASN A 261 -12.67 -3.22 -4.51
N ARG A 262 -12.09 -2.37 -5.36
CA ARG A 262 -11.85 -2.69 -6.76
C ARG A 262 -10.37 -3.01 -6.95
N PHE A 263 -10.08 -4.22 -7.42
CA PHE A 263 -8.74 -4.70 -7.70
C PHE A 263 -8.57 -4.92 -9.20
N HIS A 264 -7.55 -4.31 -9.78
CA HIS A 264 -7.07 -4.58 -11.14
C HIS A 264 -5.58 -4.91 -11.08
N ALA A 265 -5.20 -6.06 -11.64
CA ALA A 265 -3.82 -6.53 -11.65
C ALA A 265 -3.46 -7.13 -13.00
N PHE A 266 -2.15 -7.09 -13.32
CA PHE A 266 -1.61 -7.78 -14.48
C PHE A 266 -1.07 -9.18 -14.18
N TYR A 267 -1.03 -9.55 -12.90
CA TYR A 267 -0.37 -10.76 -12.43
C TYR A 267 -1.29 -11.58 -11.50
N PRO A 268 -1.06 -12.90 -11.37
CA PRO A 268 -1.69 -13.75 -10.35
C PRO A 268 -1.33 -13.30 -8.92
N GLY A 269 -2.03 -13.84 -7.91
CA GLY A 269 -1.76 -13.55 -6.49
C GLY A 269 -2.24 -12.15 -6.05
N MET A 270 -3.41 -11.72 -6.53
CA MET A 270 -3.98 -10.41 -6.21
C MET A 270 -4.27 -10.25 -4.71
N VAL A 271 -4.93 -11.23 -4.11
CA VAL A 271 -5.08 -11.35 -2.66
C VAL A 271 -4.32 -12.59 -2.21
N HIS A 272 -3.33 -12.41 -1.36
CA HIS A 272 -2.44 -13.47 -0.92
C HIS A 272 -2.38 -13.52 0.60
N PHE A 273 -2.82 -14.63 1.19
CA PHE A 273 -2.60 -14.97 2.58
C PHE A 273 -1.40 -15.91 2.68
N GLU A 274 -0.34 -15.44 3.36
CA GLU A 274 0.89 -16.17 3.68
C GLU A 274 0.88 -16.58 5.16
N GLY A 275 1.20 -17.84 5.44
CA GLY A 275 1.25 -18.37 6.80
C GLY A 275 -0.14 -18.52 7.44
N ALA A 276 -0.21 -18.41 8.78
CA ALA A 276 -1.42 -18.71 9.55
C ALA A 276 -2.44 -17.55 9.54
N CYS A 277 -2.99 -17.20 8.38
CA CYS A 277 -4.07 -16.21 8.30
C CYS A 277 -5.41 -16.86 8.64
N THR A 278 -6.08 -16.40 9.71
CA THR A 278 -7.32 -17.05 10.20
C THR A 278 -8.46 -16.08 10.45
N GLU A 279 -9.69 -16.58 10.29
CA GLU A 279 -10.91 -15.83 10.60
C GLU A 279 -11.06 -14.50 9.83
N ASN A 280 -10.43 -14.38 8.66
CA ASN A 280 -10.51 -13.17 7.84
C ASN A 280 -11.69 -13.23 6.86
N LEU A 281 -12.25 -12.06 6.55
CA LEU A 281 -13.27 -11.88 5.52
C LEU A 281 -12.65 -11.29 4.24
N VAL A 282 -12.90 -11.92 3.10
CA VAL A 282 -12.65 -11.38 1.76
C VAL A 282 -13.99 -11.34 1.03
N GLY A 283 -14.65 -10.18 0.98
CA GLY A 283 -15.98 -10.14 0.38
C GLY A 283 -16.42 -8.85 -0.29
N ALA A 284 -17.37 -8.97 -1.20
CA ALA A 284 -17.88 -7.85 -1.99
C ALA A 284 -16.79 -7.06 -2.75
N ASN A 285 -15.69 -7.72 -3.16
CA ASN A 285 -14.65 -7.09 -3.98
C ASN A 285 -14.85 -7.41 -5.47
N HIS A 286 -14.38 -6.51 -6.33
CA HIS A 286 -14.31 -6.73 -7.77
C HIS A 286 -12.86 -6.96 -8.20
N PHE A 287 -12.56 -8.11 -8.77
CA PHE A 287 -11.25 -8.49 -9.29
C PHE A 287 -11.26 -8.44 -10.82
N LEU A 288 -10.25 -7.79 -11.40
CA LEU A 288 -9.94 -7.81 -12.81
C LEU A 288 -8.49 -8.24 -12.99
N ARG A 289 -8.27 -9.34 -13.70
CA ARG A 289 -6.95 -9.77 -14.14
C ARG A 289 -6.85 -9.66 -15.65
N GLN A 290 -5.89 -8.88 -16.14
CA GLN A 290 -5.60 -8.66 -17.58
C GLN A 290 -4.11 -8.79 -17.89
N MET A 291 -3.73 -8.81 -19.17
CA MET A 291 -2.32 -8.68 -19.58
C MET A 291 -1.88 -7.21 -19.56
N GLU A 292 -0.62 -6.94 -19.18
CA GLU A 292 -0.02 -5.60 -19.23
C GLU A 292 -0.05 -5.04 -20.66
N PRO A 293 -0.78 -3.94 -20.93
CA PRO A 293 -0.85 -3.36 -22.26
C PRO A 293 0.32 -2.39 -22.54
N PHE A 294 0.99 -1.86 -21.51
CA PHE A 294 2.00 -0.81 -21.68
C PHE A 294 3.36 -1.41 -22.04
N ASP A 295 3.80 -1.18 -23.28
CA ASP A 295 4.99 -1.81 -23.87
C ASP A 295 6.25 -1.79 -23.01
N PRO A 296 6.66 -0.66 -22.39
CA PRO A 296 7.90 -0.65 -21.61
C PRO A 296 7.84 -1.54 -20.37
N LEU A 297 6.65 -1.94 -19.94
CA LEU A 297 6.40 -2.68 -18.70
C LEU A 297 5.98 -4.14 -18.94
N LYS A 298 5.65 -4.53 -20.18
CA LYS A 298 5.35 -5.92 -20.58
C LYS A 298 6.39 -6.97 -20.15
N PRO A 299 7.72 -6.68 -20.14
CA PRO A 299 8.72 -7.66 -19.72
C PRO A 299 8.66 -8.05 -18.24
N TYR A 300 8.03 -7.23 -17.38
CA TYR A 300 8.05 -7.44 -15.94
C TYR A 300 6.84 -8.24 -15.45
N ASN A 301 7.07 -9.09 -14.45
CA ASN A 301 6.07 -9.91 -13.79
C ASN A 301 6.41 -10.10 -12.30
N ASN A 302 5.54 -10.76 -11.55
CA ASN A 302 5.73 -11.04 -10.12
C ASN A 302 6.32 -12.43 -9.82
N GLY A 303 6.70 -13.19 -10.84
CA GLY A 303 7.25 -14.55 -10.71
C GLY A 303 6.23 -15.65 -10.45
N LEU A 304 4.93 -15.34 -10.39
CA LEU A 304 3.86 -16.32 -10.17
C LEU A 304 3.23 -16.76 -11.49
N ASP A 305 2.72 -17.98 -11.52
CA ASP A 305 1.95 -18.53 -12.64
C ASP A 305 0.44 -18.48 -12.36
N ASP A 306 -0.38 -18.79 -13.37
CA ASP A 306 -1.84 -18.71 -13.28
C ASP A 306 -2.46 -19.86 -12.44
N LEU A 307 -1.67 -20.82 -11.93
CA LEU A 307 -2.15 -21.84 -11.00
C LEU A 307 -2.14 -21.34 -9.55
N PHE A 308 -1.36 -20.29 -9.26
CA PHE A 308 -1.29 -19.67 -7.93
C PHE A 308 -2.65 -19.10 -7.45
N GLY A 309 -3.57 -18.80 -8.37
CA GLY A 309 -4.85 -18.19 -8.04
C GLY A 309 -4.81 -16.66 -8.06
N LEU A 310 -5.96 -16.04 -8.27
CA LEU A 310 -6.15 -14.61 -7.99
C LEU A 310 -6.28 -14.36 -6.49
N VAL A 311 -6.92 -15.29 -5.78
CA VAL A 311 -7.00 -15.34 -4.32
C VAL A 311 -6.29 -16.61 -3.86
N HIS A 312 -5.19 -16.45 -3.11
CA HIS A 312 -4.40 -17.53 -2.54
C HIS A 312 -4.57 -17.54 -1.02
N ILE A 313 -5.06 -18.65 -0.47
CA ILE A 313 -5.39 -18.79 0.95
C ILE A 313 -4.49 -19.83 1.61
N GLU A 314 -3.66 -19.37 2.55
CA GLU A 314 -3.06 -20.20 3.59
C GLU A 314 -3.69 -19.84 4.94
N GLY A 315 -4.18 -20.87 5.64
CA GLY A 315 -4.80 -20.73 6.96
C GLY A 315 -6.29 -21.10 6.98
N GLY A 316 -6.91 -20.96 8.14
CA GLY A 316 -8.20 -21.59 8.44
C GLY A 316 -9.32 -20.64 8.85
N SER A 317 -10.56 -21.08 8.68
CA SER A 317 -11.78 -20.36 9.06
C SER A 317 -11.92 -18.99 8.39
N ASN A 318 -11.27 -18.78 7.24
CA ASN A 318 -11.47 -17.57 6.44
C ASN A 318 -12.77 -17.68 5.65
N THR A 319 -13.37 -16.54 5.32
CA THR A 319 -14.59 -16.42 4.51
C THR A 319 -14.27 -15.67 3.23
N VAL A 320 -14.53 -16.28 2.06
CA VAL A 320 -14.44 -15.63 0.75
C VAL A 320 -15.80 -15.63 0.09
N THR A 321 -16.46 -14.46 0.01
CA THR A 321 -17.87 -14.42 -0.41
C THR A 321 -18.31 -13.16 -1.14
N GLY A 322 -19.23 -13.32 -2.09
CA GLY A 322 -19.84 -12.18 -2.79
C GLY A 322 -18.86 -11.42 -3.67
N ASN A 323 -17.75 -12.04 -4.09
CA ASN A 323 -16.77 -11.39 -4.95
C ASN A 323 -17.11 -11.61 -6.44
N HIS A 324 -16.70 -10.66 -7.28
CA HIS A 324 -16.75 -10.77 -8.73
C HIS A 324 -15.34 -10.93 -9.29
N PHE A 325 -15.12 -11.93 -10.14
CA PHE A 325 -13.84 -12.19 -10.79
C PHE A 325 -13.99 -12.09 -12.30
N SER A 326 -13.28 -11.14 -12.92
CA SER A 326 -13.10 -11.04 -14.37
C SER A 326 -11.68 -11.49 -14.71
N TYR A 327 -11.56 -12.65 -15.34
CA TYR A 327 -10.28 -13.17 -15.83
C TYR A 327 -10.21 -13.00 -17.36
N ASP A 328 -9.43 -12.02 -17.80
CA ASP A 328 -9.29 -11.64 -19.20
C ASP A 328 -7.83 -11.81 -19.65
N VAL A 329 -7.46 -13.07 -19.84
CA VAL A 329 -6.13 -13.49 -20.29
C VAL A 329 -6.31 -14.38 -21.50
N PRO A 330 -5.65 -14.08 -22.63
CA PRO A 330 -5.68 -14.97 -23.78
C PRO A 330 -5.14 -16.35 -23.40
N ALA A 331 -5.77 -17.42 -23.91
CA ALA A 331 -5.37 -18.80 -23.61
C ALA A 331 -3.87 -19.07 -23.87
N ALA A 332 -3.30 -18.46 -24.91
CA ALA A 332 -1.88 -18.58 -25.26
C ALA A 332 -0.93 -17.85 -24.28
N SER A 333 -1.45 -16.98 -23.43
CA SER A 333 -0.69 -16.24 -22.41
C SER A 333 -0.77 -16.87 -21.02
N VAL A 334 -1.62 -17.89 -20.84
CA VAL A 334 -1.71 -18.64 -19.58
C VAL A 334 -0.40 -19.37 -19.31
N ARG A 335 0.05 -19.30 -18.06
CA ARG A 335 1.25 -19.98 -17.57
C ARG A 335 0.91 -20.94 -16.42
N PRO A 336 1.45 -22.17 -16.41
CA PRO A 336 2.23 -22.78 -17.50
C PRO A 336 1.38 -23.04 -18.74
N SER A 337 2.02 -23.17 -19.91
CA SER A 337 1.31 -23.34 -21.19
C SER A 337 0.40 -24.58 -21.15
N GLY A 338 -0.86 -24.41 -21.55
CA GLY A 338 -1.87 -25.47 -21.55
C GLY A 338 -2.54 -25.73 -20.20
N ALA A 339 -2.13 -25.03 -19.13
CA ALA A 339 -2.81 -25.10 -17.85
C ALA A 339 -4.21 -24.46 -17.91
N THR A 340 -5.07 -24.87 -16.97
CA THR A 340 -6.33 -24.20 -16.69
C THR A 340 -6.11 -23.24 -15.51
N PRO A 341 -6.24 -21.92 -15.67
CA PRO A 341 -6.01 -20.95 -14.60
C PRO A 341 -6.89 -21.21 -13.37
N THR A 342 -6.35 -20.88 -12.20
CA THR A 342 -7.07 -20.94 -10.93
C THR A 342 -7.54 -19.54 -10.53
N ILE A 343 -8.77 -19.42 -10.02
CA ILE A 343 -9.31 -18.15 -9.51
C ILE A 343 -9.12 -18.08 -7.99
N ILE A 344 -9.65 -19.04 -7.25
CA ILE A 344 -9.46 -19.16 -5.79
C ILE A 344 -8.71 -20.45 -5.51
N LEU A 345 -7.52 -20.35 -4.91
CA LEU A 345 -6.76 -21.47 -4.39
C LEU A 345 -6.80 -21.45 -2.86
N VAL A 346 -7.31 -22.53 -2.26
CA VAL A 346 -7.07 -22.82 -0.85
C VAL A 346 -5.89 -23.77 -0.78
N ALA A 347 -4.71 -23.20 -0.54
CA ALA A 347 -3.45 -23.94 -0.54
C ALA A 347 -3.27 -24.77 0.75
N SER A 348 -3.74 -24.26 1.89
CA SER A 348 -3.68 -24.99 3.15
C SER A 348 -4.69 -24.47 4.18
N GLY A 349 -4.89 -25.26 5.24
CA GLY A 349 -5.71 -24.89 6.38
C GLY A 349 -7.11 -25.49 6.36
N ASN A 350 -7.91 -25.13 7.36
CA ASN A 350 -9.13 -25.86 7.67
C ASN A 350 -10.37 -24.95 7.75
N ASN A 351 -11.54 -25.51 7.46
CA ASN A 351 -12.84 -24.87 7.67
C ASN A 351 -13.01 -23.51 6.97
N ASN A 352 -12.33 -23.27 5.86
CA ASN A 352 -12.57 -22.09 5.04
C ASN A 352 -13.98 -22.14 4.43
N TYR A 353 -14.60 -20.98 4.24
CA TYR A 353 -15.96 -20.83 3.71
C TYR A 353 -15.93 -19.99 2.42
N ILE A 354 -16.10 -20.65 1.28
CA ILE A 354 -16.06 -20.04 -0.05
C ILE A 354 -17.47 -20.06 -0.62
N ALA A 355 -18.14 -18.91 -0.72
CA ALA A 355 -19.56 -18.88 -1.06
C ALA A 355 -20.00 -17.72 -1.96
N ALA A 356 -20.90 -17.99 -2.92
CA ALA A 356 -21.56 -16.98 -3.75
C ALA A 356 -20.56 -16.04 -4.46
N ASN A 357 -19.54 -16.61 -5.10
CA ASN A 357 -18.56 -15.87 -5.90
C ASN A 357 -18.86 -16.05 -7.39
N ASN A 358 -18.88 -14.95 -8.15
CA ASN A 358 -19.12 -15.01 -9.59
C ASN A 358 -17.80 -14.93 -10.35
N THR A 359 -17.58 -15.88 -11.27
CA THR A 359 -16.40 -15.92 -12.14
C THR A 359 -16.82 -15.77 -13.59
N VAL A 360 -16.22 -14.79 -14.27
CA VAL A 360 -16.38 -14.51 -15.70
C VAL A 360 -15.02 -14.65 -16.36
N SER A 361 -14.93 -15.52 -17.36
CA SER A 361 -13.70 -15.79 -18.11
C SER A 361 -14.03 -16.23 -19.54
N ALA A 362 -13.21 -15.80 -20.51
CA ALA A 362 -13.29 -16.26 -21.90
C ALA A 362 -12.62 -17.62 -22.13
N VAL A 363 -11.77 -18.06 -21.19
CA VAL A 363 -11.10 -19.37 -21.18
C VAL A 363 -11.64 -20.24 -20.06
N ALA A 364 -11.49 -21.56 -20.18
CA ALA A 364 -11.78 -22.46 -19.08
C ALA A 364 -10.92 -22.11 -17.86
N VAL A 365 -11.51 -22.16 -16.67
CA VAL A 365 -10.83 -21.88 -15.39
C VAL A 365 -11.27 -22.87 -14.32
N LYS A 366 -10.43 -23.08 -13.32
CA LYS A 366 -10.80 -23.65 -12.04
C LYS A 366 -11.19 -22.52 -11.11
N ALA A 367 -12.49 -22.35 -10.90
CA ALA A 367 -13.00 -21.27 -10.08
C ALA A 367 -12.58 -21.47 -8.61
N VAL A 368 -12.57 -22.72 -8.13
CA VAL A 368 -12.09 -23.05 -6.78
C VAL A 368 -11.25 -24.32 -6.83
N VAL A 369 -10.03 -24.24 -6.32
CA VAL A 369 -9.12 -25.38 -6.12
C VAL A 369 -8.88 -25.54 -4.62
N LEU A 370 -9.01 -26.78 -4.12
CA LEU A 370 -8.64 -27.15 -2.76
C LEU A 370 -7.44 -28.07 -2.80
N ASP A 371 -6.31 -27.63 -2.26
CA ASP A 371 -5.13 -28.49 -2.18
C ASP A 371 -5.33 -29.61 -1.13
N SER A 372 -4.50 -30.63 -1.24
CA SER A 372 -4.42 -31.82 -0.39
C SER A 372 -4.24 -31.51 1.10
N ALA A 373 -3.63 -30.36 1.43
CA ALA A 373 -3.42 -29.89 2.80
C ALA A 373 -4.67 -29.23 3.43
N THR A 374 -5.80 -29.19 2.73
CA THR A 374 -7.04 -28.59 3.22
C THR A 374 -7.96 -29.59 3.89
N THR A 375 -8.74 -29.13 4.88
CA THR A 375 -9.77 -29.98 5.55
C THR A 375 -11.02 -29.20 5.91
N GLY A 376 -12.20 -29.79 5.78
CA GLY A 376 -13.48 -29.20 6.21
C GLY A 376 -13.92 -27.94 5.45
N THR A 377 -13.22 -27.53 4.39
CA THR A 377 -13.58 -26.37 3.57
C THR A 377 -14.96 -26.54 2.93
N LYS A 378 -15.74 -25.47 2.90
CA LYS A 378 -17.08 -25.42 2.32
C LYS A 378 -17.04 -24.56 1.07
N VAL A 379 -17.52 -25.09 -0.04
CA VAL A 379 -17.58 -24.40 -1.34
C VAL A 379 -19.02 -24.42 -1.84
N LEU A 380 -19.65 -23.25 -1.90
CA LEU A 380 -21.07 -23.11 -2.21
C LEU A 380 -21.27 -22.06 -3.31
N ASP A 381 -21.95 -22.40 -4.39
CA ASP A 381 -22.34 -21.47 -5.46
C ASP A 381 -21.18 -20.58 -5.95
N SER A 382 -19.97 -21.15 -6.02
CA SER A 382 -18.74 -20.46 -6.45
C SER A 382 -18.05 -21.17 -7.61
N ALA A 383 -18.59 -22.30 -8.05
CA ALA A 383 -18.06 -23.12 -9.12
C ALA A 383 -19.15 -24.10 -9.61
N THR A 384 -19.18 -24.38 -10.91
CA THR A 384 -19.82 -25.61 -11.43
C THR A 384 -18.99 -26.84 -11.07
N GLN A 385 -19.53 -28.04 -11.31
CA GLN A 385 -18.80 -29.30 -11.09
C GLN A 385 -17.46 -29.36 -11.85
N ALA A 386 -17.38 -28.80 -13.05
CA ALA A 386 -16.16 -28.81 -13.87
C ALA A 386 -15.11 -27.77 -13.42
N GLN A 387 -15.58 -26.69 -12.77
CA GLN A 387 -14.76 -25.58 -12.28
C GLN A 387 -14.24 -25.79 -10.86
N PHE A 388 -14.72 -26.82 -10.16
CA PHE A 388 -14.26 -27.19 -8.82
C PHE A 388 -13.25 -28.33 -8.91
N GLU A 389 -12.10 -28.18 -8.25
CA GLU A 389 -11.04 -29.19 -8.22
C GLU A 389 -10.52 -29.42 -6.79
N PRO A 390 -11.01 -30.48 -6.12
CA PRO A 390 -10.51 -30.87 -4.81
C PRO A 390 -9.45 -31.98 -4.91
N TYR A 391 -8.30 -31.80 -4.25
CA TYR A 391 -7.25 -32.81 -4.09
C TYR A 391 -7.35 -33.60 -2.77
N GLN A 392 -8.49 -33.50 -2.09
CA GLN A 392 -8.81 -34.17 -0.83
C GLN A 392 -10.33 -34.42 -0.75
N SER A 393 -10.82 -35.26 0.17
CA SER A 393 -12.25 -35.64 0.28
C SER A 393 -13.02 -35.05 1.48
N SER A 394 -12.32 -34.43 2.43
CA SER A 394 -12.87 -33.65 3.54
C SER A 394 -13.29 -32.24 3.08
N TYR A 395 -14.40 -32.15 2.36
CA TYR A 395 -15.01 -30.87 1.98
C TYR A 395 -16.54 -30.98 1.90
N SER A 396 -17.22 -29.84 1.81
CA SER A 396 -18.62 -29.78 1.41
C SER A 396 -18.74 -28.93 0.15
N PHE A 397 -19.37 -29.47 -0.89
CA PHE A 397 -19.51 -28.77 -2.17
C PHE A 397 -20.98 -28.70 -2.61
N ARG A 398 -21.42 -27.50 -2.97
CA ARG A 398 -22.67 -27.25 -3.70
C ARG A 398 -22.32 -26.49 -4.97
N ALA A 399 -22.51 -27.13 -6.12
CA ALA A 399 -22.29 -26.50 -7.42
C ALA A 399 -23.26 -25.34 -7.66
N THR A 400 -22.79 -24.30 -8.35
CA THR A 400 -23.69 -23.30 -8.95
C THR A 400 -24.62 -24.01 -9.95
N PRO A 401 -25.96 -23.83 -9.84
CA PRO A 401 -26.94 -24.47 -10.71
C PRO A 401 -26.76 -24.18 -12.21
#